data_AF-A0A7C9RVW5-F1
#
_entry.id   AF-A0A7C9RVW5-F1
#
_cell.length_a   1.000
_cell.length_b   1.000
_cell.length_c   1.000
_cell.angle_alpha   90.00
_cell.angle_beta   90.00
_cell.angle_gamma   90.00
#
_symmetry.space_group_name_H-M   'P 1'
#
loop_
_entity.id
_entity.type
_entity.pdbx_description
1 polymer ?
#
loop_
_entity_poly.entity_id
_entity_poly.type
_entity_poly.pdbx_seq_one_letter_code
_entity_poly.pdbx_strand_id
1 'polypeptide(L)'
;MRWSIRNRSFVHVFTAHPGETGAYSRAAELTEPTVIMTFRAQPEEFDALAGAGEPFFRAAWGKDVVGLKVRPDVDWDEVRELLTESYRVLAPAKLVKLLG
;
A
#
# COMPACT_ATOMS: atom_id res chain seq x y z
N MET A 1 5.18 10.87 -1.19
CA MET A 1 3.91 11.57 -0.91
C MET A 1 3.00 10.71 -0.04
N ARG A 2 2.40 11.28 1.02
CA ARG A 2 1.44 10.58 1.91
C ARG A 2 0.08 11.24 1.84
N TRP A 3 -0.96 10.42 1.82
CA TRP A 3 -2.33 10.85 2.01
C TRP A 3 -2.87 10.22 3.29
N SER A 4 -3.49 11.06 4.11
CA SER A 4 -3.82 10.72 5.50
C SER A 4 -5.22 11.17 5.86
N ILE A 5 -5.84 10.41 6.77
CA ILE A 5 -7.02 10.83 7.51
C ILE A 5 -6.55 11.16 8.93
N ARG A 6 -6.65 12.45 9.29
CA ARG A 6 -5.99 12.99 10.50
C ARG A 6 -4.49 12.67 10.47
N ASN A 7 -3.98 11.92 11.44
CA ASN A 7 -2.56 11.56 11.54
C ASN A 7 -2.23 10.15 11.02
N ARG A 8 -3.18 9.46 10.36
CA ARG A 8 -2.99 8.09 9.86
C ARG A 8 -3.00 8.06 8.34
N SER A 9 -1.90 7.62 7.73
CA SER A 9 -1.78 7.44 6.28
C SER A 9 -2.63 6.25 5.83
N PHE A 10 -3.50 6.45 4.85
CA PHE A 10 -4.17 5.35 4.13
C PHE A 10 -3.38 4.93 2.89
N VAL A 11 -2.65 5.87 2.27
CA VAL A 11 -1.67 5.53 1.22
C VAL A 11 -0.39 6.35 1.38
N HIS A 12 0.74 5.72 1.13
CA HIS A 12 2.06 6.35 1.05
C HIS A 12 2.75 5.88 -0.22
N VAL A 13 3.17 6.83 -1.06
CA VAL A 13 3.88 6.56 -2.31
C VAL A 13 5.27 7.16 -2.23
N PHE A 14 6.29 6.37 -2.58
CA PHE A 14 7.68 6.80 -2.57
C PHE A 14 8.50 5.97 -3.55
N THR A 15 9.64 6.50 -3.98
CA THR A 15 10.62 5.70 -4.73
C THR A 15 11.52 5.00 -3.74
N ALA A 16 11.60 3.68 -3.82
CA ALA A 16 12.57 2.88 -3.10
C ALA A 16 13.80 2.65 -3.98
N HIS A 17 14.99 2.80 -3.40
CA HIS A 17 16.25 2.57 -4.10
C HIS A 17 16.87 1.22 -3.71
N PRO A 18 17.54 0.52 -4.64
CA PRO A 18 18.30 -0.69 -4.33
C PRO A 18 19.27 -0.47 -3.16
N GLY A 19 19.28 -1.42 -2.21
CA GLY A 19 20.19 -1.38 -1.05
C GLY A 19 19.75 -0.50 0.13
N GLU A 20 18.60 0.18 0.06
CA GLU A 20 18.05 0.91 1.21
C GLU A 20 17.57 -0.04 2.33
N THR A 21 17.87 0.30 3.58
CA THR A 21 17.49 -0.47 4.79
C THR A 21 16.53 0.34 5.68
N GLY A 22 15.69 -0.34 6.49
CA GLY A 22 14.77 0.32 7.43
C GLY A 22 13.30 -0.07 7.22
N ALA A 23 12.36 0.72 7.77
CA ALA A 23 10.94 0.38 7.69
C ALA A 23 10.51 0.09 6.24
N TYR A 24 10.90 0.93 5.29
CA TYR A 24 10.55 0.82 3.87
C TYR A 24 11.31 -0.28 3.09
N SER A 25 12.10 -1.12 3.75
CA SER A 25 13.12 -1.97 3.12
C SER A 25 12.69 -3.37 2.69
N ARG A 26 11.53 -3.53 2.06
CA ARG A 26 11.41 -4.59 1.03
C ARG A 26 11.96 -4.08 -0.32
N ALA A 27 13.08 -3.35 -0.21
CA ALA A 27 13.96 -2.90 -1.28
C ALA A 27 15.18 -3.84 -1.47
N ALA A 28 15.28 -4.91 -0.65
CA ALA A 28 16.42 -5.84 -0.69
C ALA A 28 16.51 -6.65 -2.00
N GLU A 29 15.41 -6.77 -2.74
CA GLU A 29 15.34 -7.48 -4.02
C GLU A 29 15.21 -6.53 -5.22
N LEU A 30 15.18 -5.21 -4.99
CA LEU A 30 15.11 -4.26 -6.09
C LEU A 30 16.44 -4.22 -6.84
N THR A 31 16.39 -4.38 -8.15
CA THR A 31 17.53 -4.20 -9.05
C THR A 31 17.64 -2.75 -9.56
N GLU A 32 16.54 -2.00 -9.46
CA GLU A 32 16.44 -0.61 -9.93
C GLU A 32 15.50 0.22 -9.05
N PRO A 33 15.60 1.57 -9.08
CA PRO A 33 14.68 2.45 -8.37
C PRO A 33 13.23 2.16 -8.77
N THR A 34 12.39 1.82 -7.81
CA THR A 34 11.01 1.38 -8.05
C THR A 34 10.03 2.24 -7.27
N VAL A 35 8.91 2.62 -7.90
CA VAL A 35 7.83 3.32 -7.22
C VAL A 35 7.05 2.31 -6.38
N ILE A 36 6.94 2.57 -5.08
CA ILE A 36 6.22 1.75 -4.12
C ILE A 36 4.99 2.51 -3.63
N MET A 37 3.87 1.82 -3.58
CA MET A 37 2.66 2.26 -2.88
C MET A 37 2.44 1.36 -1.67
N THR A 38 2.30 1.93 -0.48
CA THR A 38 1.87 1.18 0.71
C THR A 38 0.51 1.65 1.17
N PHE A 39 -0.37 0.70 1.47
CA PHE A 39 -1.73 0.91 1.92
C PHE A 39 -2.10 -0.11 2.99
N ARG A 40 -3.17 0.16 3.73
CA ARG A 40 -3.76 -0.80 4.69
C ARG A 40 -4.83 -1.65 4.03
N ALA A 41 -4.82 -2.95 4.30
CA ALA A 41 -5.86 -3.89 3.90
C ALA A 41 -6.59 -4.44 5.13
N GLN A 42 -7.82 -4.92 4.94
CA GLN A 42 -8.53 -5.66 5.99
C GLN A 42 -7.85 -7.03 6.23
N PRO A 43 -8.01 -7.68 7.40
CA PRO A 43 -7.25 -8.90 7.72
C PRO A 43 -7.33 -10.01 6.67
N GLU A 44 -8.53 -10.28 6.16
CA GLU A 44 -8.78 -11.30 5.14
C GLU A 44 -8.14 -10.98 3.78
N GLU A 45 -8.21 -9.71 3.37
CA GLU A 45 -7.61 -9.22 2.14
C GLU A 45 -6.09 -9.08 2.25
N PHE A 46 -5.59 -8.73 3.44
CA PHE A 46 -4.17 -8.60 3.73
C PHE A 46 -3.43 -9.91 3.50
N ASP A 47 -3.95 -11.03 4.05
CA ASP A 47 -3.30 -12.33 3.91
C ASP A 47 -3.35 -12.81 2.45
N ALA A 48 -4.44 -12.52 1.73
CA ALA A 48 -4.54 -12.82 0.29
C ALA A 48 -3.53 -12.04 -0.54
N LEU A 49 -3.46 -10.71 -0.39
CA LEU A 49 -2.53 -9.85 -1.13
C LEU A 49 -1.07 -10.17 -0.79
N ALA A 50 -0.74 -10.27 0.50
CA ALA A 50 0.63 -10.56 0.92
C ALA A 50 1.07 -11.98 0.54
N GLY A 51 0.14 -12.94 0.49
CA GLY A 51 0.38 -14.31 0.08
C GLY A 51 0.49 -14.51 -1.44
N ALA A 52 -0.16 -13.65 -2.24
CA ALA A 52 -0.07 -13.68 -3.70
C ALA A 52 1.36 -13.42 -4.22
N GLY A 53 2.17 -12.71 -3.44
CA GLY A 53 3.52 -12.31 -3.85
C GLY A 53 3.48 -11.19 -4.88
N GLU A 54 4.52 -11.09 -5.70
CA GLU A 54 4.69 -10.01 -6.67
C GLU A 54 3.42 -9.72 -7.51
N PRO A 55 2.98 -8.45 -7.63
CA PRO A 55 3.70 -7.23 -7.23
C PRO A 55 3.50 -6.80 -5.77
N PHE A 56 2.73 -7.58 -4.99
CA PHE A 56 2.40 -7.30 -3.61
C PHE A 56 3.40 -7.91 -2.62
N PHE A 57 3.54 -7.27 -1.47
CA PHE A 57 4.36 -7.80 -0.39
C PHE A 57 3.89 -7.26 0.97
N ARG A 58 4.15 -8.03 2.02
CA ARG A 58 4.00 -7.55 3.40
C ARG A 58 5.02 -6.44 3.72
N ALA A 59 4.56 -5.27 4.20
CA ALA A 59 5.46 -4.24 4.68
C ALA A 59 6.18 -4.67 5.97
N ALA A 60 7.38 -4.14 6.22
CA ALA A 60 8.14 -4.46 7.44
C ALA A 60 7.60 -3.76 8.71
N TRP A 61 6.52 -2.98 8.59
CA TRP A 61 5.86 -2.28 9.68
C TRP A 61 4.34 -2.37 9.54
N GLY A 62 3.65 -2.30 10.67
CA GLY A 62 2.19 -2.46 10.69
C GLY A 62 1.75 -3.91 10.47
N LYS A 63 0.64 -4.29 11.11
CA LYS A 63 0.12 -5.65 11.01
C LYS A 63 -0.70 -5.90 9.73
N ASP A 64 -1.12 -4.82 9.11
CA ASP A 64 -2.15 -4.68 8.09
C ASP A 64 -1.68 -3.86 6.88
N VAL A 65 -0.37 -3.58 6.78
CA VAL A 65 0.19 -2.74 5.71
C VAL A 65 0.76 -3.61 4.59
N VAL A 66 0.17 -3.47 3.42
CA VAL A 66 0.60 -4.08 2.16
C VAL A 66 1.42 -3.06 1.37
N GLY A 67 2.48 -3.53 0.71
CA GLY A 67 3.21 -2.79 -0.30
C GLY A 67 2.90 -3.34 -1.69
N LEU A 68 2.87 -2.45 -2.68
CA LEU A 68 2.71 -2.71 -4.10
C LEU A 68 3.87 -2.07 -4.85
N LYS A 69 4.57 -2.85 -5.68
CA LYS A 69 5.51 -2.33 -6.67
C LYS A 69 4.71 -1.84 -7.89
N VAL A 70 4.77 -0.54 -8.17
CA VAL A 70 4.07 0.05 -9.33
C VAL A 70 4.85 -0.30 -10.59
N ARG A 71 4.25 -1.16 -11.41
CA ARG A 71 4.81 -1.61 -12.69
C ARG A 71 4.11 -0.90 -13.86
N PRO A 72 4.68 -0.93 -15.07
CA PRO A 72 4.05 -0.31 -16.25
C PRO A 72 2.66 -0.88 -16.59
N ASP A 73 2.40 -2.13 -16.23
CA ASP A 73 1.18 -2.88 -16.48
C ASP A 73 0.21 -2.90 -15.30
N VAL A 74 0.41 -2.04 -14.30
CA VAL A 74 -0.46 -1.99 -13.12
C VAL A 74 -1.92 -1.73 -13.51
N ASP A 75 -2.82 -2.53 -12.95
CA ASP A 75 -4.26 -2.30 -13.06
C ASP A 75 -4.67 -1.15 -12.14
N TRP A 76 -4.93 0.02 -12.72
CA TRP A 76 -5.31 1.20 -11.97
C TRP A 76 -6.73 1.12 -11.40
N ASP A 77 -7.61 0.29 -11.96
CA ASP A 77 -8.94 0.06 -11.41
C ASP A 77 -8.84 -0.78 -10.13
N GLU A 78 -8.01 -1.84 -10.14
CA GLU A 78 -7.67 -2.59 -8.92
C GLU A 78 -7.03 -1.69 -7.86
N VAL A 79 -6.04 -0.87 -8.23
CA VAL A 79 -5.40 0.08 -7.30
C VAL A 79 -6.44 1.04 -6.71
N ARG A 80 -7.39 1.52 -7.50
CA ARG A 80 -8.45 2.40 -7.01
C ARG A 80 -9.30 1.70 -5.95
N GLU A 81 -9.66 0.44 -6.17
CA GLU A 81 -10.42 -0.36 -5.20
C GLU A 81 -9.63 -0.57 -3.90
N LEU A 82 -8.38 -1.01 -3.99
CA LEU A 82 -7.48 -1.20 -2.85
C LEU A 82 -7.31 0.07 -2.01
N LEU A 83 -7.13 1.22 -2.66
CA LEU A 83 -7.00 2.50 -1.95
C LEU A 83 -8.32 2.98 -1.35
N THR A 84 -9.45 2.64 -1.97
CA THR A 84 -10.79 2.92 -1.45
C THR A 84 -11.05 2.12 -0.18
N GLU A 85 -10.71 0.83 -0.16
CA GLU A 85 -10.79 0.00 1.05
C GLU A 85 -9.83 0.51 2.14
N SER A 86 -8.60 0.86 1.76
CA SER A 86 -7.65 1.43 2.69
C SER A 86 -8.15 2.73 3.34
N TYR A 87 -8.81 3.57 2.54
CA TYR A 87 -9.46 4.77 3.04
C TYR A 87 -10.60 4.42 4.00
N ARG A 88 -11.47 3.46 3.66
CA ARG A 88 -12.59 2.99 4.50
C ARG A 88 -12.11 2.48 5.86
N VAL A 89 -10.97 1.79 5.93
CA VAL A 89 -10.36 1.33 7.20
C VAL A 89 -10.04 2.48 8.15
N LEU A 90 -9.66 3.66 7.62
CA LEU A 90 -9.25 4.80 8.45
C LEU A 90 -10.32 5.88 8.59
N ALA A 91 -11.26 5.96 7.66
CA ALA A 91 -12.21 7.03 7.54
C ALA A 91 -13.32 6.94 8.60
N PRO A 92 -13.71 8.06 9.24
CA PRO A 92 -14.97 8.10 9.97
C PRO A 92 -16.14 7.90 9.01
N ALA A 93 -17.25 7.33 9.51
CA ALA A 93 -18.43 7.00 8.71
C ALA A 93 -18.96 8.16 7.87
N LYS A 94 -18.85 9.41 8.35
CA LYS A 94 -19.27 10.61 7.60
C LYS A 94 -18.49 10.79 6.29
N LEU A 95 -17.21 10.43 6.26
CA LEU A 95 -16.36 10.51 5.08
C LEU A 95 -16.52 9.31 4.16
N VAL A 96 -16.76 8.11 4.73
CA VAL A 96 -17.06 6.92 3.93
C VAL A 96 -18.31 7.14 3.08
N LYS A 97 -19.33 7.82 3.62
CA LYS A 97 -20.57 8.17 2.90
C LYS A 97 -20.38 9.08 1.67
N LEU A 98 -19.19 9.67 1.49
CA LEU A 98 -18.87 10.51 0.33
C LEU A 98 -18.23 9.70 -0.80
N LEU A 99 -17.87 8.45 -0.56
CA LEU A 99 -17.48 7.52 -1.62
C LEU A 99 -18.77 7.15 -2.37
N GLY A 100 -18.78 7.42 -3.68
CA GLY A 100 -19.94 7.18 -4.56
C GLY A 100 -20.37 5.73 -4.61
#